data_AF-A0A9P3CKI4-F1
#
_entry.id   AF-A0A9P3CKI4-F1
#
_cell.length_a   1.000
_cell.length_b   1.000
_cell.length_c   1.000
_cell.angle_alpha   90.00
_cell.angle_beta   90.00
_cell.angle_gamma   90.00
#
_symmetry.space_group_name_H-M   'P 1'
#
loop_
_entity.id
_entity.type
_entity.pdbx_description
1 polymer ?
#
loop_
_entity_poly.entity_id
_entity_poly.type
_entity_poly.pdbx_seq_one_letter_code
_entity_poly.pdbx_strand_id
1 'polypeptide(L)'
;MICHYSGFFRAAISWPHNLPITPEDSTIRLPFDSPDTFSRILSYCHHRTFVVTWNENPLHHLSYDDLIDLYSTALALDMPLIQNTTTDLFAQKIRGLRTLPDRWSIESLWRKSPPGIPLRALLIDLVVRCLSTTIKNTAPPFGILLLEAIVRHQRPCFYDTRIRDKRVWNPSERKKHEEG
;
A
#
# COMPACT_ATOMS: atom_id res chain seq x y z
N MET A 1 5.10 19.99 14.79
CA MET A 1 4.39 18.72 15.12
C MET A 1 4.43 17.72 13.96
N ILE A 2 3.89 18.07 12.78
CA ILE A 2 3.81 17.13 11.65
C ILE A 2 5.18 16.58 11.18
N CYS A 3 6.24 17.37 11.31
CA CYS A 3 7.63 16.98 10.99
C CYS A 3 8.18 15.85 11.89
N HIS A 4 7.56 15.62 13.05
CA HIS A 4 7.89 14.47 13.89
C HIS A 4 7.40 13.17 13.23
N TYR A 5 6.24 13.22 12.56
CA TYR A 5 5.57 12.07 11.98
C TYR A 5 5.82 11.88 10.48
N SER A 6 6.33 12.90 9.79
CA SER A 6 6.55 12.89 8.34
C SER A 6 8.01 13.20 8.00
N GLY A 7 8.65 12.26 7.29
CA GLY A 7 9.98 12.47 6.71
C GLY A 7 9.97 13.57 5.65
N PHE A 8 8.89 13.68 4.86
CA PHE A 8 8.71 14.74 3.87
C PHE A 8 8.78 16.14 4.49
N PHE A 9 7.96 16.43 5.52
CA PHE A 9 7.98 17.75 6.16
C PHE A 9 9.27 18.03 6.91
N ARG A 10 9.90 16.99 7.46
CA ARG A 10 11.22 17.13 8.10
C ARG A 10 12.29 17.53 7.10
N ALA A 11 12.33 16.86 5.94
CA ALA A 11 13.23 17.21 4.85
C ALA A 11 12.93 18.62 4.32
N ALA A 12 11.65 18.98 4.23
CA ALA A 12 11.23 20.28 3.71
C ALA A 12 11.74 21.47 4.51
N ILE A 13 11.74 21.34 5.84
CA ILE A 13 12.22 22.39 6.74
C ILE A 13 13.75 22.37 6.84
N SER A 14 14.37 21.20 6.76
CA SER A 14 15.81 21.05 6.96
C SER A 14 16.63 21.39 5.71
N TRP A 15 16.04 21.25 4.51
CA TRP A 15 16.70 21.46 3.22
C TRP A 15 15.84 22.35 2.29
N PRO A 16 15.68 23.65 2.60
CA PRO A 16 14.76 24.53 1.89
C PRO A 16 15.11 24.76 0.42
N HIS A 17 16.36 24.51 0.01
CA HIS A 17 16.84 24.74 -1.36
C HIS A 17 16.33 23.72 -2.40
N ASN A 18 15.79 22.57 -1.97
CA ASN A 18 15.36 21.48 -2.86
C ASN A 18 13.85 21.39 -3.07
N LEU A 19 13.09 22.34 -2.53
CA LEU A 19 11.64 22.41 -2.68
C LEU A 19 11.25 23.73 -3.35
N PRO A 20 10.06 23.79 -3.99
CA PRO A 20 9.50 25.05 -4.49
C PRO A 20 8.97 25.87 -3.30
N ILE A 21 9.86 26.22 -2.35
CA ILE A 21 9.60 27.17 -1.29
C ILE A 21 10.02 28.52 -1.85
N THR A 22 9.08 29.24 -2.44
CA THR A 22 9.30 30.65 -2.73
C THR A 22 9.48 31.36 -1.39
N PRO A 23 10.58 32.11 -1.17
CA PRO A 23 10.88 32.73 0.14
C PRO A 23 9.84 33.76 0.58
N GLU A 24 8.92 34.16 -0.29
CA GLU A 24 7.81 35.08 -0.01
C GLU A 24 6.56 34.38 0.55
N ASP A 25 6.44 33.06 0.37
CA ASP A 25 5.31 32.27 0.86
C ASP A 25 5.81 31.16 1.78
N SER A 26 5.54 31.29 3.08
CA SER A 26 5.75 30.24 4.09
C SER A 26 4.77 29.06 3.92
N THR A 27 4.57 28.60 2.68
CA THR A 27 3.61 27.57 2.30
C THR A 27 4.35 26.38 1.69
N ILE A 28 3.99 25.18 2.13
CA ILE A 28 4.50 23.93 1.56
C ILE A 28 3.40 23.38 0.65
N ARG A 29 3.67 23.31 -0.66
CA ARG A 29 2.75 22.66 -1.60
C ARG A 29 2.80 21.15 -1.40
N LEU A 30 1.63 20.56 -1.17
CA LEU A 30 1.51 19.12 -1.04
C LEU A 30 1.45 18.45 -2.41
N PRO A 31 1.95 17.21 -2.56
CA PRO A 31 1.90 16.48 -3.84
C PRO A 31 0.48 15.98 -4.23
N PHE A 32 -0.54 16.20 -3.40
CA PHE A 32 -1.88 15.63 -3.57
C PHE A 32 -2.98 16.68 -3.36
N ASP A 33 -4.08 16.51 -4.10
CA ASP A 33 -5.18 17.48 -4.20
C ASP A 33 -6.38 17.18 -3.29
N SER A 34 -6.21 16.42 -2.20
CA SER A 34 -7.32 16.13 -1.25
C SER A 34 -7.10 16.81 0.11
N PRO A 35 -7.63 18.04 0.30
CA PRO A 35 -7.62 18.73 1.59
C PRO A 35 -8.25 17.89 2.71
N ASP A 36 -9.28 17.12 2.39
CA ASP A 36 -10.01 16.29 3.36
C ASP A 36 -9.13 15.14 3.88
N THR A 37 -8.42 14.45 2.99
CA THR A 37 -7.50 13.38 3.37
C THR A 37 -6.39 13.92 4.26
N PHE A 38 -5.83 15.09 3.92
CA PHE A 38 -4.80 15.73 4.73
C PHE A 38 -5.34 16.18 6.10
N SER A 39 -6.55 16.74 6.14
CA SER A 39 -7.25 17.12 7.38
C SER A 39 -7.43 15.93 8.32
N ARG A 40 -7.80 14.75 7.79
CA ARG A 40 -7.89 13.50 8.58
C ARG A 40 -6.54 13.04 9.11
N ILE A 41 -5.46 13.19 8.33
CA ILE A 41 -4.09 12.89 8.80
C ILE A 41 -3.70 13.82 9.94
N LEU A 42 -3.99 15.13 9.81
CA LEU A 42 -3.79 16.09 10.89
C LEU A 42 -4.58 15.71 12.14
N SER A 43 -5.87 15.40 11.99
CA SER A 43 -6.72 14.91 13.09
C SER A 43 -6.08 13.71 13.80
N TYR A 44 -5.52 12.76 13.04
CA TYR A 44 -4.84 11.62 13.63
C TYR A 44 -3.56 12.00 14.38
N CYS A 45 -2.75 12.92 13.84
CA CYS A 45 -1.57 13.42 14.53
C CYS A 45 -1.88 14.11 15.86
N HIS A 46 -3.02 14.80 15.96
CA HIS A 46 -3.45 15.52 17.15
C HIS A 46 -4.23 14.65 18.15
N HIS A 47 -5.10 13.78 17.65
CA HIS A 47 -6.14 13.13 18.45
C HIS A 47 -6.09 11.60 18.38
N ARG A 48 -5.17 11.03 17.61
CA ARG A 48 -5.05 9.58 17.35
C ARG A 48 -6.33 8.97 16.74
N THR A 49 -7.11 9.78 16.04
CA THR A 49 -8.30 9.35 15.30
C THR A 49 -8.39 10.05 13.94
N PHE A 50 -8.79 9.30 12.90
CA PHE A 50 -9.06 9.83 11.56
C PHE A 50 -10.47 10.44 11.43
N VAL A 51 -11.29 10.34 12.47
CA VAL A 51 -12.64 10.87 12.53
C VAL A 51 -12.64 12.06 13.50
N VAL A 52 -13.29 13.15 13.09
CA VAL A 52 -13.35 14.40 13.88
C VAL A 52 -14.25 14.21 15.12
N THR A 53 -15.22 13.31 15.03
CA THR A 53 -16.15 12.96 16.11
C THR A 53 -15.61 11.81 16.97
N TRP A 54 -15.40 12.07 18.26
CA TRP A 54 -14.75 11.14 19.21
C TRP A 54 -15.57 9.90 19.58
N ASN A 55 -16.88 9.88 19.29
CA ASN A 55 -17.79 8.80 19.69
C ASN A 55 -18.18 7.85 18.54
N GLU A 56 -17.59 8.03 17.36
CA GLU A 56 -17.99 7.31 16.16
C GLU A 56 -16.97 6.23 15.81
N ASN A 57 -17.46 5.01 15.56
CA ASN A 57 -16.58 3.90 15.17
C ASN A 57 -16.04 4.16 13.75
N PRO A 58 -14.71 4.33 13.57
CA PRO A 58 -14.12 4.71 12.29
C PRO A 58 -14.42 3.73 11.15
N LEU A 59 -14.75 2.48 11.47
CA LEU A 59 -15.10 1.45 10.50
C LEU A 59 -16.38 1.77 9.71
N HIS A 60 -17.28 2.60 10.24
CA HIS A 60 -18.52 2.98 9.55
C HIS A 60 -18.39 4.29 8.76
N HIS A 61 -17.43 5.15 9.11
CA HIS A 61 -17.29 6.48 8.51
C HIS A 61 -16.24 6.56 7.40
N LEU A 62 -15.30 5.62 7.36
CA LEU A 62 -14.27 5.58 6.32
C LEU A 62 -14.62 4.52 5.29
N SER A 63 -14.81 4.92 4.04
CA SER A 63 -14.91 4.01 2.91
C SER A 63 -13.57 3.33 2.62
N TYR A 64 -13.58 2.29 1.77
CA TYR A 64 -12.32 1.69 1.33
C TYR A 64 -11.46 2.66 0.52
N ASP A 65 -12.09 3.52 -0.30
CA ASP A 65 -11.42 4.59 -1.03
C ASP A 65 -10.75 5.60 -0.08
N ASP A 66 -11.44 6.03 0.99
CA ASP A 66 -10.86 6.94 1.99
C ASP A 66 -9.60 6.33 2.61
N LEU A 67 -9.63 5.04 2.94
CA LEU A 67 -8.49 4.33 3.51
C LEU A 67 -7.34 4.20 2.50
N ILE A 68 -7.64 3.94 1.22
CA ILE A 68 -6.62 3.88 0.16
C ILE A 68 -5.97 5.26 -0.04
N ASP A 69 -6.76 6.33 0.03
CA ASP A 69 -6.27 7.70 -0.14
C ASP A 69 -5.43 8.15 1.06
N LEU A 70 -5.86 7.81 2.28
CA LEU A 70 -5.04 7.99 3.49
C LEU A 70 -3.72 7.26 3.38
N TYR A 71 -3.73 5.98 2.97
CA TYR A 71 -2.53 5.19 2.83
C TYR A 71 -1.57 5.77 1.77
N SER A 72 -2.10 6.11 0.60
CA SER A 72 -1.30 6.64 -0.52
C SER A 72 -0.68 8.00 -0.19
N THR A 73 -1.45 8.87 0.46
CA THR A 73 -0.97 10.17 0.95
C THR A 73 0.12 9.97 2.01
N ALA A 74 -0.10 9.08 2.97
CA ALA A 74 0.87 8.77 4.01
C ALA A 74 2.16 8.13 3.46
N LEU A 75 2.07 7.33 2.40
CA LEU A 75 3.23 6.77 1.71
C LEU A 75 4.10 7.89 1.13
N ALA A 76 3.49 8.82 0.42
CA ALA A 76 4.24 9.84 -0.30
C ALA A 76 4.64 11.05 0.58
N LEU A 77 4.04 11.20 1.76
CA LEU A 77 4.53 12.08 2.84
C LEU A 77 5.55 11.41 3.78
N ASP A 78 5.93 10.16 3.52
CA ASP A 78 6.79 9.35 4.38
C ASP A 78 6.32 9.35 5.85
N MET A 79 5.10 8.85 6.06
CA MET A 79 4.43 8.76 7.37
C MET A 79 4.12 7.30 7.74
N PRO A 80 5.11 6.49 8.18
CA PRO A 80 4.92 5.06 8.46
C PRO A 80 3.84 4.76 9.49
N LEU A 81 3.70 5.62 10.52
CA LEU A 81 2.68 5.45 11.55
C LEU A 81 1.27 5.45 10.95
N ILE A 82 0.99 6.42 10.07
CA ILE A 82 -0.31 6.54 9.41
C ILE A 82 -0.53 5.34 8.49
N GLN A 83 0.47 4.93 7.71
CA GLN A 83 0.37 3.75 6.84
C GLN A 83 -0.01 2.49 7.62
N ASN A 84 0.63 2.25 8.77
CA ASN A 84 0.34 1.10 9.63
C ASN A 84 -1.09 1.17 10.18
N THR A 85 -1.48 2.30 10.75
CA THR A 85 -2.83 2.45 11.32
C THR A 85 -3.92 2.33 10.25
N THR A 86 -3.71 2.90 9.07
CA THR A 86 -4.65 2.77 7.96
C THR A 86 -4.76 1.31 7.50
N THR A 87 -3.65 0.57 7.45
CA THR A 87 -3.65 -0.86 7.13
C THR A 87 -4.42 -1.67 8.17
N ASP A 88 -4.23 -1.38 9.45
CA ASP A 88 -4.96 -2.04 10.53
C ASP A 88 -6.46 -1.78 10.44
N LEU A 89 -6.87 -0.53 10.21
CA LEU A 89 -8.28 -0.17 10.02
C LEU A 89 -8.88 -0.84 8.79
N PHE A 90 -8.12 -0.94 7.71
CA PHE A 90 -8.54 -1.64 6.51
C PHE A 90 -8.81 -3.13 6.79
N ALA A 91 -7.88 -3.81 7.49
CA ALA A 91 -8.06 -5.20 7.90
C ALA A 91 -9.23 -5.37 8.88
N GLN A 92 -9.39 -4.46 9.84
CA GLN A 92 -10.50 -4.45 10.78
C GLN A 92 -11.84 -4.25 10.09
N LYS A 93 -11.91 -3.38 9.07
CA LYS A 93 -13.13 -3.13 8.29
C LYS A 93 -13.57 -4.38 7.54
N ILE A 94 -12.63 -5.07 6.89
CA ILE A 94 -12.91 -6.34 6.22
C ILE A 94 -13.39 -7.40 7.22
N ARG A 95 -12.72 -7.51 8.37
CA ARG A 95 -13.09 -8.47 9.41
C ARG A 95 -14.46 -8.18 10.04
N GLY A 96 -14.74 -6.91 10.33
CA GLY A 96 -15.93 -6.45 11.04
C GLY A 96 -17.16 -6.43 10.15
N LEU A 97 -17.05 -5.87 8.95
CA LEU A 97 -18.17 -5.75 8.00
C LEU A 97 -18.33 -6.99 7.11
N ARG A 98 -17.32 -7.87 7.06
CA ARG A 98 -17.27 -9.05 6.16
C ARG A 98 -17.47 -8.69 4.69
N THR A 99 -17.13 -7.46 4.31
CA THR A 99 -17.19 -6.97 2.93
C THR A 99 -15.79 -6.76 2.40
N LEU A 100 -15.56 -7.09 1.14
CA LEU A 100 -14.34 -6.75 0.43
C LEU A 100 -14.48 -5.37 -0.24
N PRO A 101 -13.37 -4.67 -0.50
CA PRO A 101 -13.39 -3.49 -1.36
C PRO A 101 -13.93 -3.84 -2.74
N ASP A 102 -14.63 -2.88 -3.36
CA ASP A 102 -15.16 -3.04 -4.69
C ASP A 102 -14.04 -2.97 -5.75
N ARG A 103 -14.40 -3.28 -7.00
CA ARG A 103 -13.44 -3.30 -8.10
C ARG A 103 -12.76 -1.94 -8.29
N TRP A 104 -13.49 -0.84 -8.15
CA TRP A 104 -12.97 0.51 -8.35
C TRP A 104 -11.95 0.89 -7.27
N SER A 105 -12.23 0.58 -6.00
CA SER A 105 -11.26 0.75 -4.91
C SER A 105 -9.96 -0.01 -5.20
N ILE A 106 -10.05 -1.25 -5.69
CA ILE A 106 -8.88 -2.07 -5.98
C ILE A 106 -8.08 -1.49 -7.15
N GLU A 107 -8.75 -1.12 -8.25
CA GLU A 107 -8.08 -0.46 -9.37
C GLU A 107 -7.43 0.88 -8.93
N SER A 108 -8.10 1.65 -8.06
CA SER A 108 -7.57 2.88 -7.47
C SER A 108 -6.30 2.62 -6.68
N LEU A 109 -6.30 1.63 -5.78
CA LEU A 109 -5.11 1.23 -5.04
C LEU A 109 -3.97 0.83 -5.99
N TRP A 110 -4.27 0.08 -7.05
CA TRP A 110 -3.25 -0.36 -8.01
C TRP A 110 -2.68 0.78 -8.86
N ARG A 111 -3.42 1.87 -9.05
CA ARG A 111 -2.96 3.08 -9.76
C ARG A 111 -2.16 4.02 -8.85
N LYS A 112 -2.60 4.21 -7.61
CA LYS A 112 -2.05 5.23 -6.70
C LYS A 112 -0.79 4.81 -5.94
N SER A 113 -0.52 3.50 -5.85
CA SER A 113 0.65 2.99 -5.11
C SER A 113 1.69 2.32 -6.01
N PRO A 114 2.93 2.14 -5.55
CA PRO A 114 3.90 1.29 -6.23
C PRO A 114 3.63 -0.21 -5.98
N PRO A 115 4.15 -1.12 -6.81
CA PRO A 115 4.11 -2.55 -6.52
C PRO A 115 4.91 -2.89 -5.25
N GLY A 116 4.51 -3.96 -4.55
CA GLY A 116 5.21 -4.46 -3.36
C GLY A 116 4.86 -3.77 -2.04
N ILE A 117 3.93 -2.81 -2.03
CA ILE A 117 3.50 -2.17 -0.77
C ILE A 117 2.69 -3.12 0.12
N PRO A 118 2.81 -3.01 1.47
CA PRO A 118 2.11 -3.86 2.43
C PRO A 118 0.60 -3.96 2.21
N LEU A 119 -0.08 -2.85 1.89
CA LEU A 119 -1.54 -2.86 1.71
C LEU A 119 -1.97 -3.71 0.50
N ARG A 120 -1.17 -3.74 -0.59
CA ARG A 120 -1.43 -4.64 -1.73
C ARG A 120 -1.21 -6.10 -1.36
N ALA A 121 -0.14 -6.39 -0.62
CA ALA A 121 0.15 -7.74 -0.16
C ALA A 121 -0.98 -8.28 0.73
N LEU A 122 -1.48 -7.45 1.66
CA LEU A 122 -2.64 -7.78 2.49
C LEU A 122 -3.87 -8.11 1.64
N LEU A 123 -4.18 -7.28 0.63
CA LEU A 123 -5.34 -7.54 -0.23
C LEU A 123 -5.17 -8.87 -0.99
N ILE A 124 -4.01 -9.10 -1.59
CA ILE A 124 -3.72 -10.34 -2.33
C ILE A 124 -3.89 -11.56 -1.41
N ASP A 125 -3.32 -11.51 -0.20
CA ASP A 125 -3.42 -12.60 0.76
C ASP A 125 -4.86 -12.88 1.18
N LEU A 126 -5.66 -11.83 1.43
CA LEU A 126 -7.08 -11.97 1.76
C LEU A 126 -7.85 -12.63 0.63
N VAL A 127 -7.56 -12.26 -0.61
CA VAL A 127 -8.24 -12.74 -1.81
C VAL A 127 -7.89 -14.19 -2.08
N VAL A 128 -6.61 -14.55 -2.01
CA VAL A 128 -6.13 -15.93 -2.13
C VAL A 128 -6.77 -16.81 -1.06
N ARG A 129 -6.86 -16.33 0.19
CA ARG A 129 -7.51 -17.07 1.28
C ARG A 129 -9.01 -17.23 1.06
N CYS A 130 -9.72 -16.17 0.67
CA CYS A 130 -11.15 -16.25 0.33
C CYS A 130 -11.40 -17.27 -0.79
N LEU A 131 -10.64 -17.19 -1.89
CA LEU A 131 -10.75 -18.11 -3.01
C LEU A 131 -10.45 -19.56 -2.62
N SER A 132 -9.44 -19.80 -1.79
CA SER A 132 -9.09 -21.14 -1.31
C SER A 132 -10.23 -21.77 -0.50
N THR A 133 -11.02 -20.95 0.20
CA THR A 133 -12.24 -21.42 0.89
C THR A 133 -13.43 -21.60 -0.05
N THR A 134 -13.55 -20.80 -1.10
CA THR A 134 -14.61 -20.89 -2.11
C THR A 134 -14.43 -22.06 -3.08
N ILE A 135 -13.19 -22.47 -3.41
CA ILE A 135 -12.95 -23.65 -4.25
C ILE A 135 -13.47 -24.94 -3.57
N LYS A 136 -13.58 -24.95 -2.24
CA LYS A 136 -14.16 -26.06 -1.47
C LYS A 136 -15.69 -26.01 -1.38
N ASN A 137 -16.32 -24.84 -1.59
CA ASN A 137 -17.75 -24.62 -1.45
C ASN A 137 -18.25 -23.76 -2.63
N THR A 138 -18.97 -24.38 -3.56
CA THR A 138 -19.52 -23.80 -4.81
C THR A 138 -19.95 -22.31 -4.72
N ALA A 139 -19.10 -21.43 -5.29
CA ALA A 139 -19.25 -20.02 -5.73
C ALA A 139 -19.42 -18.88 -4.69
N PRO A 140 -18.78 -17.69 -4.93
CA PRO A 140 -19.39 -16.65 -5.78
C PRO A 140 -18.43 -16.04 -6.85
N PRO A 141 -18.97 -15.33 -7.88
CA PRO A 141 -18.24 -14.82 -9.05
C PRO A 141 -17.23 -13.69 -8.78
N PHE A 142 -17.26 -13.07 -7.59
CA PHE A 142 -16.43 -11.90 -7.28
C PHE A 142 -14.93 -12.22 -7.18
N GLY A 143 -14.57 -13.42 -6.71
CA GLY A 143 -13.16 -13.81 -6.58
C GLY A 143 -12.44 -13.91 -7.93
N ILE A 144 -13.17 -14.27 -9.00
CA ILE A 144 -12.62 -14.40 -10.36
C ILE A 144 -12.38 -13.00 -10.97
N LEU A 145 -13.31 -12.05 -10.79
CA LEU A 145 -13.15 -10.68 -11.28
C LEU A 145 -12.02 -9.93 -10.56
N LEU A 146 -11.82 -10.20 -9.27
CA LEU A 146 -10.70 -9.65 -8.51
C LEU A 146 -9.36 -10.21 -8.99
N LEU A 147 -9.30 -11.51 -9.24
CA LEU A 147 -8.13 -12.16 -9.84
C LEU A 147 -7.83 -11.59 -11.22
N GLU A 148 -8.84 -11.38 -12.08
CA GLU A 148 -8.62 -10.71 -13.36
C GLU A 148 -8.05 -9.32 -13.19
N ALA A 149 -8.55 -8.52 -12.24
CA ALA A 149 -8.03 -7.18 -11.97
C ALA A 149 -6.58 -7.22 -11.46
N ILE A 150 -6.27 -8.11 -10.50
CA ILE A 150 -4.93 -8.29 -9.94
C ILE A 150 -3.96 -8.80 -11.02
N VAL A 151 -4.37 -9.80 -11.82
CA VAL A 151 -3.56 -10.39 -12.91
C VAL A 151 -3.36 -9.38 -14.04
N ARG A 152 -4.38 -8.59 -14.42
CA ARG A 152 -4.23 -7.53 -15.44
C ARG A 152 -3.22 -6.47 -14.99
N HIS A 153 -3.22 -6.09 -13.71
CA HIS A 153 -2.31 -5.06 -13.20
C HIS A 153 -0.93 -5.58 -12.74
N GLN A 154 -0.72 -6.90 -12.59
CA GLN A 154 0.59 -7.48 -12.31
C GLN A 154 1.47 -7.71 -13.56
N ARG A 155 0.92 -7.53 -14.78
CA ARG A 155 1.65 -7.82 -16.04
C ARG A 155 2.90 -6.98 -16.38
N PRO A 156 3.30 -5.89 -15.71
CA PRO A 156 4.62 -5.32 -15.96
C PRO A 156 5.76 -5.90 -15.09
N CYS A 157 5.48 -6.68 -14.04
CA CYS A 157 6.50 -6.97 -13.02
C CYS A 157 6.70 -8.45 -12.66
N PHE A 158 6.22 -9.40 -13.47
CA PHE A 158 6.70 -10.77 -13.36
C PHE A 158 8.12 -10.84 -13.91
N TYR A 159 9.09 -10.52 -13.06
CA TYR A 159 10.44 -11.05 -13.23
C TYR A 159 10.33 -12.57 -13.25
N ASP A 160 10.81 -13.09 -14.36
CA ASP A 160 11.04 -14.47 -14.70
C ASP A 160 11.56 -15.29 -13.51
N THR A 161 10.69 -16.07 -12.86
CA THR A 161 11.11 -17.10 -11.90
C THR A 161 11.51 -18.41 -12.60
N ARG A 162 11.71 -18.44 -13.92
CA ARG A 162 12.42 -19.55 -14.58
C ARG A 162 13.92 -19.30 -14.60
N ILE A 163 14.54 -19.17 -13.44
CA ILE A 163 15.98 -19.32 -13.29
C ILE A 163 16.27 -20.37 -12.21
N ARG A 164 16.45 -21.60 -12.72
CA ARG A 164 17.40 -22.65 -12.28
C ARG A 164 16.98 -23.43 -11.02
N ASP A 165 16.26 -24.54 -11.20
CA ASP A 165 16.89 -25.84 -11.44
C ASP A 165 18.21 -25.78 -12.21
N LYS A 166 19.32 -25.63 -11.49
CA LYS A 166 20.62 -26.11 -11.95
C LYS A 166 21.32 -26.82 -10.80
N ARG A 167 21.38 -28.14 -10.96
CA ARG A 167 22.36 -29.07 -10.40
C ARG A 167 23.68 -28.37 -10.08
N VAL A 168 24.10 -28.58 -8.83
CA VAL A 168 25.47 -28.63 -8.31
C VAL A 168 26.55 -28.46 -9.39
N TRP A 169 27.25 -27.34 -9.36
CA TRP A 169 28.50 -27.13 -10.11
C TRP A 169 29.65 -27.12 -9.11
N ASN A 170 30.38 -28.24 -9.04
CA ASN A 170 31.54 -28.42 -8.17
C ASN A 170 32.81 -27.96 -8.92
N PRO A 171 33.62 -27.01 -8.44
CA PRO A 171 34.74 -26.44 -9.21
C PRO A 171 36.00 -27.32 -9.32
N SER A 172 35.97 -28.58 -8.88
CA SER A 172 37.17 -29.37 -8.59
C SER A 172 37.68 -30.31 -9.70
N GLU A 173 36.98 -30.43 -10.84
CA GLU A 173 37.28 -31.49 -11.85
C GLU A 173 37.78 -30.97 -13.20
N ARG A 174 38.60 -29.91 -13.23
CA ARG A 174 39.17 -29.36 -14.49
C ARG A 174 40.69 -29.42 -14.64
N LYS A 175 41.37 -30.30 -13.90
CA LYS A 175 42.82 -30.52 -14.05
C LYS A 175 43.19 -32.00 -14.07
N LYS A 176 42.64 -32.77 -15.02
CA LYS A 176 43.22 -34.04 -15.49
C LYS A 176 42.66 -34.32 -16.88
N HIS A 177 43.21 -33.70 -17.91
CA HIS A 177 43.22 -34.13 -19.32
C HIS A 177 43.67 -32.95 -20.16
N GLU A 178 44.97 -32.62 -20.09
CA GLU A 178 45.71 -31.83 -21.09
C GLU A 178 47.20 -31.89 -20.71
N GLU A 179 47.73 -33.10 -20.59
CA GLU A 179 49.14 -33.41 -20.82
C GLU A 179 49.16 -34.77 -21.54
N GLY A 180 49.23 -34.67 -22.87
CA GLY A 180 49.40 -35.74 -23.84
C GLY A 180 50.00 -35.12 -25.08
#